data_AF-A0A939YE22-F1
#
_entry.id   AF-A0A939YE22-F1
#
_cell.length_a   1.000
_cell.length_b   1.000
_cell.length_c   1.000
_cell.angle_alpha   90.00
_cell.angle_beta   90.00
_cell.angle_gamma   90.00
#
_symmetry.space_group_name_H-M   'P 1'
#
loop_
_entity.id
_entity.type
_entity.pdbx_description
1 polymer ?
#
loop_
_entity_poly.entity_id
_entity_poly.type
_entity_poly.pdbx_seq_one_letter_code
_entity_poly.pdbx_strand_id
1 'polypeptide(L)'
;MRKIRDIKKYIAILLFFAILIACPLSRVTADPDTTSDTTDTTADPDTASSTDAIDYDPTLKKKKQDLERQAEASRNTVAAMMEQIMEINDRISDTSAEIEDLKNDMALLDLEIEKSRDELEEAEEDIKAERRILGETLRMIYESSESDDTMSVVMRADDEYDLINREEYIDGFSEYINNKLEDLQARLDEKTEKSDALENLKTEKENELYECEKKQNKLAKEMSELATVMEEAEEKAENAERFAEELAEEVAILEAKEREILGSRSYRGEYSNVVYDGDGSTYYYKEAYPYTDEELLILASIIQAEAGSTSYPGMIAVGSVVMNRVEDSRFPNTVAGVVYAPYQFEPVSVGTFAVIMARGPATSCYQAAQEVLEGKRNVPNFYFKAAWYAEAHGIEGINIGGNVFH
;
A
#
# COMPACT_ATOMS: atom_id res chain seq x y z
N MET A 1 -7.24 5.21 14.31
CA MET A 1 -6.63 4.53 15.48
C MET A 1 -7.34 3.24 15.95
N ARG A 2 -8.68 3.12 16.03
CA ARG A 2 -9.33 1.87 16.52
C ARG A 2 -9.10 0.62 15.62
N LYS A 3 -9.14 0.77 14.29
CA LYS A 3 -8.93 -0.35 13.33
C LYS A 3 -7.51 -0.95 13.36
N ILE A 4 -6.49 -0.13 13.60
CA ILE A 4 -5.07 -0.56 13.66
C ILE A 4 -4.82 -1.50 14.84
N ARG A 5 -5.51 -1.24 15.96
CA ARG A 5 -5.36 -2.02 17.18
C ARG A 5 -5.99 -3.42 17.10
N ASP A 6 -6.97 -3.60 16.22
CA ASP A 6 -7.61 -4.90 16.01
C ASP A 6 -6.78 -5.77 15.06
N ILE A 7 -6.11 -5.18 14.07
CA ILE A 7 -5.18 -5.88 13.16
C ILE A 7 -3.94 -6.39 13.92
N LYS A 8 -3.34 -5.57 14.79
CA LYS A 8 -2.21 -5.99 15.65
C LYS A 8 -2.57 -7.16 16.58
N LYS A 9 -3.85 -7.31 16.98
CA LYS A 9 -4.30 -8.46 17.78
C LYS A 9 -4.39 -9.75 16.96
N TYR A 10 -4.86 -9.67 15.71
CA TYR A 10 -4.91 -10.83 14.82
C TYR A 10 -3.51 -11.32 14.43
N ILE A 11 -2.58 -10.41 14.15
CA ILE A 11 -1.18 -10.74 13.86
C ILE A 11 -0.49 -11.38 15.09
N ALA A 12 -0.73 -10.84 16.29
CA ALA A 12 -0.21 -11.43 17.52
C ALA A 12 -0.75 -12.84 17.80
N ILE A 13 -2.01 -13.12 17.44
CA ILE A 13 -2.63 -14.45 17.59
C ILE A 13 -2.06 -15.44 16.56
N LEU A 14 -1.83 -15.00 15.31
CA LEU A 14 -1.22 -15.83 14.25
C LEU A 14 0.26 -16.14 14.53
N LEU A 15 1.02 -15.16 15.03
CA LEU A 15 2.42 -15.37 15.45
C LEU A 15 2.55 -16.26 16.69
N PHE A 16 1.56 -16.26 17.60
CA PHE A 16 1.59 -17.11 18.80
C PHE A 16 1.47 -18.61 18.47
N PHE A 17 0.80 -18.97 17.37
CA PHE A 17 0.75 -20.35 16.89
C PHE A 17 2.04 -20.81 16.20
N ALA A 18 2.90 -19.88 15.73
CA ALA A 18 4.17 -20.20 15.09
C ALA A 18 5.36 -20.35 16.08
N ILE A 19 5.25 -19.88 17.32
CA ILE A 19 6.36 -19.78 18.29
C ILE A 19 6.40 -20.98 19.28
N LEU A 20 5.79 -22.11 18.96
CA LEU A 20 5.87 -23.33 19.79
C LEU A 20 7.01 -24.28 19.40
N ILE A 21 7.90 -23.90 18.49
CA ILE A 21 9.12 -24.67 18.18
C ILE A 21 10.32 -23.70 18.01
N ALA A 22 11.29 -23.87 18.92
CA ALA A 22 12.67 -23.35 18.90
C ALA A 22 12.93 -21.88 19.34
N CYS A 23 13.40 -21.75 20.60
CA CYS A 23 14.22 -20.65 21.10
C CYS A 23 15.59 -21.23 21.53
N PRO A 24 16.71 -20.48 21.39
CA PRO A 24 17.27 -19.88 22.60
C PRO A 24 17.73 -18.42 22.44
N LEU A 25 17.71 -17.73 23.59
CA LEU A 25 17.98 -16.32 23.83
C LEU A 25 19.46 -15.89 23.62
N SER A 26 19.65 -14.60 23.34
CA SER A 26 20.75 -13.81 23.91
C SER A 26 20.32 -12.35 24.15
N ARG A 27 20.50 -11.90 25.39
CA ARG A 27 20.26 -10.54 25.92
C ARG A 27 21.47 -9.65 25.63
N VAL A 28 21.24 -8.41 25.21
CA VAL A 28 22.21 -7.30 25.30
C VAL A 28 21.75 -6.36 26.41
N THR A 29 22.65 -6.08 27.35
CA THR A 29 22.50 -5.17 28.49
C THR A 29 22.88 -3.76 28.06
N ALA A 30 22.06 -2.78 28.41
CA ALA A 30 22.42 -1.37 28.47
C ALA A 30 22.76 -1.02 29.93
N ASP A 31 23.83 -0.26 30.14
CA ASP A 31 24.06 0.50 31.37
C ASP A 31 24.41 1.95 31.00
N PRO A 32 24.16 2.92 31.91
CA PRO A 32 24.14 4.34 31.59
C PRO A 32 25.34 5.13 32.15
N ASP A 33 25.37 6.40 31.74
CA ASP A 33 25.88 7.56 32.49
C ASP A 33 27.34 7.99 32.27
N THR A 34 27.57 9.19 31.71
CA THR A 34 28.35 10.24 32.37
C THR A 34 28.19 11.63 31.70
N THR A 35 27.87 12.62 32.54
CA THR A 35 28.07 14.08 32.46
C THR A 35 29.45 14.47 31.89
N SER A 36 29.76 15.64 31.31
CA SER A 36 29.45 17.06 31.59
C SER A 36 30.20 17.88 30.53
N ASP A 37 29.72 19.05 30.08
CA ASP A 37 30.52 20.29 30.20
C ASP A 37 29.68 21.53 29.88
N THR A 38 29.97 22.57 30.66
CA THR A 38 29.37 23.89 30.70
C THR A 38 30.19 24.87 29.89
N THR A 39 29.55 25.72 29.08
CA THR A 39 30.04 27.10 28.88
C THR A 39 28.89 28.09 28.84
N ASP A 40 28.96 28.95 29.84
CA ASP A 40 28.28 30.21 30.07
C ASP A 40 28.43 31.20 28.90
N THR A 41 27.35 31.82 28.44
CA THR A 41 27.36 33.17 27.85
C THR A 41 25.99 33.82 28.06
N THR A 42 26.05 34.85 28.88
CA THR A 42 25.04 35.85 29.25
C THR A 42 24.10 36.30 28.13
N ALA A 43 22.81 36.35 28.47
CA ALA A 43 21.74 36.96 27.70
C ALA A 43 21.84 38.49 27.67
N ASP A 44 21.70 39.08 26.49
CA ASP A 44 21.39 40.48 26.25
C ASP A 44 20.22 40.53 25.24
N PRO A 45 19.05 41.11 25.56
CA PRO A 45 17.86 41.01 24.72
C PRO A 45 17.59 42.34 24.02
N ASP A 46 18.18 42.60 22.85
CA ASP A 46 17.76 43.71 21.98
C ASP A 46 18.38 43.59 20.59
N THR A 47 17.71 42.89 19.67
CA THR A 47 17.66 43.21 18.22
C THR A 47 16.72 42.25 17.49
N ALA A 48 15.42 42.54 17.54
CA ALA A 48 14.45 41.99 16.60
C ALA A 48 14.38 42.93 15.38
N SER A 49 15.19 42.66 14.35
CA SER A 49 15.00 43.21 13.01
C SER A 49 15.77 42.40 11.97
N SER A 50 15.13 41.37 11.42
CA SER A 50 15.40 40.91 10.06
C SER A 50 14.20 40.12 9.52
N THR A 51 13.43 40.74 8.63
CA THR A 51 12.85 40.11 7.42
C THR A 51 12.40 38.66 7.53
N ASP A 52 11.23 38.39 8.12
CA ASP A 52 10.54 37.10 7.94
C ASP A 52 9.55 37.22 6.77
N ALA A 53 10.08 37.24 5.55
CA ALA A 53 9.28 36.73 4.43
C ALA A 53 9.07 35.24 4.72
N ILE A 54 7.82 34.82 4.90
CA ILE A 54 7.49 33.40 4.95
C ILE A 54 7.92 32.83 3.59
N ASP A 55 8.99 32.05 3.58
CA ASP A 55 9.35 31.20 2.45
C ASP A 55 8.28 30.11 2.33
N TYR A 56 7.15 30.47 1.73
CA TYR A 56 6.10 29.54 1.37
C TYR A 56 6.65 28.68 0.24
N ASP A 57 7.28 27.57 0.58
CA ASP A 57 7.75 26.61 -0.42
C ASP A 57 6.56 25.74 -0.89
N PRO A 58 6.04 25.96 -2.12
CA PRO A 58 4.92 25.19 -2.66
C PRO A 58 5.26 23.70 -2.85
N THR A 59 6.54 23.31 -2.71
CA THR A 59 6.96 21.91 -2.80
C THR A 59 6.59 21.10 -1.57
N LEU A 60 6.43 21.68 -0.37
CA LEU A 60 6.03 20.93 0.83
C LEU A 60 4.64 20.30 0.68
N LYS A 61 3.68 21.06 0.13
CA LYS A 61 2.32 20.56 -0.11
C LYS A 61 2.29 19.43 -1.13
N LYS A 62 3.14 19.52 -2.16
CA LYS A 62 3.32 18.48 -3.17
C LYS A 62 3.99 17.24 -2.57
N LYS A 63 5.04 17.42 -1.76
CA LYS A 63 5.75 16.35 -1.05
C LYS A 63 4.85 15.61 -0.08
N LYS A 64 3.97 16.33 0.63
CA LYS A 64 2.91 15.73 1.45
C LYS A 64 1.97 14.86 0.63
N GLN A 65 1.42 15.38 -0.48
CA GLN A 65 0.53 14.60 -1.35
C GLN A 65 1.22 13.36 -1.92
N ASP A 66 2.50 13.46 -2.27
CA ASP A 66 3.28 12.33 -2.79
C ASP A 66 3.53 11.27 -1.69
N LEU A 67 3.78 11.68 -0.45
CA LEU A 67 3.89 10.76 0.71
C LEU A 67 2.55 10.11 1.07
N GLU A 68 1.44 10.85 1.01
CA GLU A 68 0.09 10.30 1.23
C GLU A 68 -0.26 9.27 0.16
N ARG A 69 0.07 9.54 -1.12
CA ARG A 69 -0.08 8.58 -2.21
C ARG A 69 0.80 7.35 -2.02
N GLN A 70 2.03 7.53 -1.55
CA GLN A 70 2.93 6.42 -1.25
C GLN A 70 2.38 5.54 -0.13
N ALA A 71 1.89 6.13 0.95
CA ALA A 71 1.25 5.40 2.05
C ALA A 71 0.01 4.64 1.59
N GLU A 72 -0.84 5.26 0.77
CA GLU A 72 -2.04 4.61 0.22
C GLU A 72 -1.68 3.45 -0.73
N ALA A 73 -0.66 3.63 -1.59
CA ALA A 73 -0.15 2.56 -2.43
C ALA A 73 0.39 1.38 -1.61
N SER A 74 1.17 1.64 -0.56
CA SER A 74 1.69 0.61 0.35
C SER A 74 0.55 -0.09 1.12
N ARG A 75 -0.48 0.64 1.56
CA ARG A 75 -1.68 0.03 2.18
C ARG A 75 -2.44 -0.87 1.22
N ASN A 76 -2.59 -0.46 -0.04
CA ASN A 76 -3.23 -1.30 -1.05
C ASN A 76 -2.43 -2.57 -1.33
N THR A 77 -1.09 -2.49 -1.33
CA THR A 77 -0.25 -3.70 -1.44
C THR A 77 -0.39 -4.62 -0.24
N VAL A 78 -0.45 -4.09 0.98
CA VAL A 78 -0.69 -4.89 2.20
C VAL A 78 -2.06 -5.58 2.14
N ALA A 79 -3.11 -4.87 1.69
CA ALA A 79 -4.44 -5.46 1.53
C ALA A 79 -4.45 -6.61 0.50
N ALA A 80 -3.78 -6.45 -0.63
CA ALA A 80 -3.65 -7.50 -1.64
C ALA A 80 -2.83 -8.71 -1.13
N MET A 81 -1.76 -8.46 -0.37
CA MET A 81 -0.97 -9.52 0.26
C MET A 81 -1.78 -10.28 1.33
N MET A 82 -2.63 -9.58 2.11
CA MET A 82 -3.54 -10.22 3.06
C MET A 82 -4.54 -11.16 2.38
N GLU A 83 -5.08 -10.77 1.22
CA GLU A 83 -5.97 -11.61 0.43
C GLU A 83 -5.26 -12.90 -0.02
N GLN A 84 -4.03 -12.78 -0.51
CA GLN A 84 -3.19 -13.93 -0.87
C GLN A 84 -2.86 -14.82 0.34
N ILE A 85 -2.58 -14.25 1.52
CA ILE A 85 -2.36 -15.03 2.75
C ILE A 85 -3.62 -15.81 3.14
N MET A 86 -4.81 -15.20 3.03
CA MET A 86 -6.07 -15.88 3.31
C MET A 86 -6.29 -17.05 2.33
N GLU A 87 -6.06 -16.85 1.04
CA GLU A 87 -6.16 -17.92 0.05
C GLU A 87 -5.16 -19.06 0.31
N ILE A 88 -3.92 -18.73 0.67
CA ILE A 88 -2.92 -19.74 1.03
C ILE A 88 -3.33 -20.49 2.29
N ASN A 89 -3.89 -19.80 3.29
CA ASN A 89 -4.36 -20.42 4.52
C ASN A 89 -5.53 -21.39 4.27
N ASP A 90 -6.48 -21.02 3.41
CA ASP A 90 -7.56 -21.91 3.00
C ASP A 90 -7.01 -23.15 2.29
N ARG A 91 -6.05 -22.97 1.37
CA ARG A 91 -5.37 -24.09 0.70
C ARG A 91 -4.58 -24.98 1.65
N ILE A 92 -3.95 -24.41 2.68
CA ILE A 92 -3.25 -25.18 3.74
C ILE A 92 -4.27 -25.97 4.56
N SER A 93 -5.43 -25.38 4.86
CA SER A 93 -6.53 -26.06 5.57
C SER A 93 -7.05 -27.25 4.76
N ASP A 94 -7.31 -27.05 3.46
CA ASP A 94 -7.76 -28.11 2.56
C ASP A 94 -6.72 -29.24 2.44
N THR A 95 -5.45 -28.88 2.22
CA THR A 95 -4.35 -29.86 2.16
C THR A 95 -4.17 -30.59 3.50
N SER A 96 -4.40 -29.92 4.63
CA SER A 96 -4.33 -30.54 5.95
C SER A 96 -5.44 -31.56 6.17
N ALA A 97 -6.65 -31.30 5.67
CA ALA A 97 -7.75 -32.26 5.70
C ALA A 97 -7.44 -33.47 4.82
N GLU A 98 -6.93 -33.26 3.59
CA GLU A 98 -6.49 -34.34 2.70
C GLU A 98 -5.41 -35.22 3.36
N ILE A 99 -4.44 -34.63 4.07
CA ILE A 99 -3.41 -35.34 4.83
C ILE A 99 -4.02 -36.19 5.95
N GLU A 100 -5.01 -35.67 6.67
CA GLU A 100 -5.69 -36.39 7.74
C GLU A 100 -6.49 -37.57 7.19
N ASP A 101 -7.23 -37.37 6.10
CA ASP A 101 -7.98 -38.42 5.41
C ASP A 101 -7.03 -39.52 4.89
N LEU A 102 -5.91 -39.15 4.24
CA LEU A 102 -4.90 -40.12 3.79
C LEU A 102 -4.30 -40.91 4.95
N LYS A 103 -4.02 -40.26 6.09
CA LYS A 103 -3.51 -40.95 7.30
C LYS A 103 -4.53 -41.92 7.87
N ASN A 104 -5.81 -41.56 7.87
CA ASN A 104 -6.89 -42.44 8.31
C ASN A 104 -7.05 -43.64 7.36
N ASP A 105 -7.01 -43.41 6.04
CA ASP A 105 -7.05 -44.48 5.04
C ASP A 105 -5.86 -45.43 5.17
N MET A 106 -4.66 -44.91 5.38
CA MET A 106 -3.46 -45.72 5.62
C MET A 106 -3.58 -46.57 6.89
N ALA A 107 -4.16 -46.03 7.97
CA ALA A 107 -4.37 -46.79 9.20
C ALA A 107 -5.39 -47.92 9.01
N LEU A 108 -6.44 -47.69 8.21
CA LEU A 108 -7.39 -48.75 7.83
C LEU A 108 -6.73 -49.81 6.94
N LEU A 109 -5.91 -49.38 5.99
CA LEU A 109 -5.18 -50.26 5.10
C LEU A 109 -4.17 -51.13 5.86
N ASP A 110 -3.46 -50.57 6.84
CA ASP A 110 -2.56 -51.32 7.72
C ASP A 110 -3.29 -52.45 8.47
N LEU A 111 -4.51 -52.17 8.95
CA LEU A 111 -5.36 -53.18 9.58
C LEU A 111 -5.80 -54.25 8.58
N GLU A 112 -6.13 -53.87 7.34
CA GLU A 112 -6.51 -54.83 6.30
C GLU A 112 -5.34 -55.70 5.83
N ILE A 113 -4.13 -55.15 5.79
CA ILE A 113 -2.88 -55.86 5.51
C ILE A 113 -2.61 -56.87 6.63
N GLU A 114 -2.68 -56.45 7.89
CA GLU A 114 -2.48 -57.33 9.04
C GLU A 114 -3.47 -58.51 9.00
N LYS A 115 -4.75 -58.22 8.79
CA LYS A 115 -5.78 -59.26 8.65
C LYS A 115 -5.51 -60.20 7.47
N SER A 116 -5.13 -59.66 6.31
CA SER A 116 -4.86 -60.48 5.11
C SER A 116 -3.61 -61.35 5.29
N ARG A 117 -2.63 -60.87 6.05
CA ARG A 117 -1.42 -61.62 6.41
C ARG A 117 -1.72 -62.76 7.38
N ASP A 118 -2.54 -62.52 8.40
CA ASP A 118 -2.99 -63.56 9.33
C ASP A 118 -3.78 -64.64 8.58
N GLU A 119 -4.69 -64.23 7.69
CA GLU A 119 -5.45 -65.14 6.83
C GLU A 119 -4.58 -65.92 5.82
N LEU A 120 -3.42 -65.38 5.44
CA LEU A 120 -2.43 -66.06 4.59
C LEU A 120 -1.64 -67.09 5.41
N GLU A 121 -1.18 -66.73 6.62
CA GLU A 121 -0.46 -67.62 7.52
C GLU A 121 -1.33 -68.82 7.93
N GLU A 122 -2.59 -68.60 8.30
CA GLU A 122 -3.56 -69.67 8.60
C GLU A 122 -3.75 -70.60 7.38
N ALA A 123 -3.88 -70.04 6.18
CA ALA A 123 -4.04 -70.82 4.95
C ALA A 123 -2.76 -71.62 4.61
N GLU A 124 -1.57 -71.06 4.83
CA GLU A 124 -0.30 -71.76 4.65
C GLU A 124 -0.17 -72.96 5.60
N GLU A 125 -0.58 -72.81 6.86
CA GLU A 125 -0.59 -73.90 7.84
C GLU A 125 -1.58 -75.01 7.45
N ASP A 126 -2.80 -74.64 7.07
CA ASP A 126 -3.84 -75.57 6.61
C ASP A 126 -3.39 -76.34 5.37
N ILE A 127 -2.84 -75.64 4.37
CA ILE A 127 -2.30 -76.25 3.14
C ILE A 127 -1.16 -77.20 3.49
N LYS A 128 -0.28 -76.84 4.43
CA LYS A 128 0.84 -77.68 4.87
C LYS A 128 0.35 -78.93 5.59
N ALA A 129 -0.68 -78.82 6.42
CA ALA A 129 -1.31 -79.96 7.07
C ALA A 129 -1.97 -80.88 6.04
N GLU A 130 -2.67 -80.32 5.06
CA GLU A 130 -3.34 -81.08 4.00
C GLU A 130 -2.33 -81.78 3.08
N ARG A 131 -1.23 -81.10 2.71
CA ARG A 131 -0.09 -81.72 1.99
C ARG A 131 0.55 -82.86 2.77
N ARG A 132 0.62 -82.76 4.11
CA ARG A 132 1.13 -83.86 4.96
C ARG A 132 0.22 -85.07 4.89
N ILE A 133 -1.10 -84.88 5.06
CA ILE A 133 -2.09 -85.96 4.97
C ILE A 133 -2.05 -86.61 3.58
N LEU A 134 -1.98 -85.80 2.53
CA LEU A 134 -1.87 -86.26 1.15
C LEU A 134 -0.60 -87.09 0.93
N GLY A 135 0.53 -86.62 1.46
CA GLY A 135 1.81 -87.35 1.43
C GLY A 135 1.79 -88.65 2.22
N GLU A 136 1.18 -88.68 3.41
CA GLU A 136 0.98 -89.90 4.20
C GLU A 136 0.04 -90.89 3.50
N THR A 137 -1.00 -90.40 2.83
CA THR A 137 -1.94 -91.23 2.06
C THR A 137 -1.24 -91.84 0.85
N LEU A 138 -0.46 -91.04 0.09
CA LEU A 138 0.36 -91.53 -1.01
C LEU A 138 1.40 -92.55 -0.53
N ARG A 139 2.04 -92.28 0.60
CA ARG A 139 2.98 -93.19 1.25
C ARG A 139 2.31 -94.48 1.69
N MET A 140 1.12 -94.44 2.27
CA MET A 140 0.36 -95.63 2.67
C MET A 140 0.01 -96.48 1.45
N ILE A 141 -0.41 -95.86 0.34
CA ILE A 141 -0.69 -96.57 -0.91
C ILE A 141 0.60 -97.22 -1.45
N TYR A 142 1.73 -96.52 -1.41
CA TYR A 142 3.02 -97.05 -1.85
C TYR A 142 3.60 -98.15 -0.92
N GLU A 143 3.57 -97.98 0.40
CA GLU A 143 4.06 -98.96 1.37
C GLU A 143 3.12 -100.19 1.46
N SER A 144 1.82 -100.01 1.25
CA SER A 144 0.90 -101.13 1.05
C SER A 144 1.18 -101.93 -0.23
N SER A 145 2.00 -101.39 -1.14
CA SER A 145 2.51 -102.07 -2.33
C SER A 145 3.87 -102.74 -2.13
N GLU A 146 4.51 -102.56 -0.96
CA GLU A 146 5.81 -103.19 -0.65
C GLU A 146 5.68 -104.69 -0.35
N SER A 147 4.45 -105.22 -0.28
CA SER A 147 4.19 -106.66 -0.49
C SER A 147 4.10 -106.99 -1.98
N ASP A 148 5.11 -106.58 -2.74
CA ASP A 148 5.29 -106.69 -4.19
C ASP A 148 4.03 -106.37 -5.03
N ASP A 149 4.19 -105.45 -5.98
CA ASP A 149 3.42 -105.42 -7.23
C ASP A 149 2.12 -104.56 -7.10
N THR A 150 2.18 -103.26 -7.45
CA THR A 150 1.00 -102.55 -7.99
C THR A 150 0.42 -103.30 -9.18
N MET A 151 1.29 -104.01 -9.89
CA MET A 151 0.96 -105.02 -10.87
C MET A 151 0.38 -106.32 -10.23
N SER A 152 0.50 -106.64 -8.92
CA SER A 152 -0.25 -107.75 -8.25
C SER A 152 -1.56 -107.26 -7.68
N VAL A 153 -1.68 -105.98 -7.40
CA VAL A 153 -2.97 -105.34 -7.16
C VAL A 153 -3.85 -105.45 -8.41
N VAL A 154 -3.24 -105.28 -9.59
CA VAL A 154 -3.81 -105.52 -10.93
C VAL A 154 -3.92 -107.04 -11.24
N MET A 155 -2.92 -107.87 -10.91
CA MET A 155 -2.91 -109.31 -11.23
C MET A 155 -3.59 -110.24 -10.20
N ARG A 156 -4.00 -109.75 -9.02
CA ARG A 156 -4.88 -110.46 -8.06
C ARG A 156 -6.36 -110.15 -8.26
N ALA A 157 -6.72 -109.37 -9.29
CA ALA A 157 -8.11 -109.18 -9.65
C ALA A 157 -8.75 -110.56 -9.95
N ASP A 158 -9.84 -110.89 -9.26
CA ASP A 158 -10.52 -112.18 -9.43
C ASP A 158 -11.26 -112.28 -10.79
N ASP A 159 -11.50 -111.15 -11.47
CA ASP A 159 -12.17 -111.03 -12.78
C ASP A 159 -11.77 -109.73 -13.53
N GLU A 160 -11.97 -109.68 -14.85
CA GLU A 160 -11.65 -108.54 -15.75
C GLU A 160 -12.38 -107.24 -15.33
N TYR A 161 -13.55 -107.38 -14.70
CA TYR A 161 -14.30 -106.25 -14.13
C TYR A 161 -13.65 -105.69 -12.86
N ASP A 162 -13.05 -106.53 -12.01
CA ASP A 162 -12.36 -106.09 -10.79
C ASP A 162 -11.04 -105.36 -11.13
N LEU A 163 -10.40 -105.77 -12.23
CA LEU A 163 -9.21 -105.13 -12.78
C LEU A 163 -9.48 -103.69 -13.22
N ILE A 164 -10.50 -103.49 -14.06
CA ILE A 164 -10.86 -102.18 -14.61
C ILE A 164 -11.30 -101.23 -13.49
N ASN A 165 -12.11 -101.72 -12.54
CA ASN A 165 -12.54 -100.90 -11.39
C ASN A 165 -11.37 -100.44 -10.51
N ARG A 166 -10.27 -101.19 -10.49
CA ARG A 166 -9.10 -100.91 -9.65
C ARG A 166 -8.07 -100.01 -10.32
N GLU A 167 -7.92 -100.13 -11.64
CA GLU A 167 -7.20 -99.14 -12.47
C GLU A 167 -7.91 -97.78 -12.41
N GLU A 168 -9.23 -97.77 -12.59
CA GLU A 168 -10.08 -96.56 -12.48
C GLU A 168 -10.00 -95.92 -11.09
N TYR A 169 -9.85 -96.72 -10.03
CA TYR A 169 -9.65 -96.21 -8.67
C TYR A 169 -8.28 -95.53 -8.48
N ILE A 170 -7.20 -96.09 -9.04
CA ILE A 170 -5.85 -95.51 -8.94
C ILE A 170 -5.76 -94.22 -9.76
N ASP A 171 -6.32 -94.23 -10.97
CA ASP A 171 -6.35 -93.05 -11.83
C ASP A 171 -7.23 -91.94 -11.23
N GLY A 172 -8.43 -92.27 -10.75
CA GLY A 172 -9.30 -91.32 -10.07
C GLY A 172 -8.69 -90.76 -8.77
N PHE A 173 -7.88 -91.55 -8.06
CA PHE A 173 -7.15 -91.08 -6.90
C PHE A 173 -6.00 -90.14 -7.28
N SER A 174 -5.22 -90.47 -8.31
CA SER A 174 -4.15 -89.61 -8.83
C SER A 174 -4.72 -88.28 -9.34
N GLU A 175 -5.83 -88.31 -10.06
CA GLU A 175 -6.57 -87.13 -10.49
C GLU A 175 -7.05 -86.30 -9.29
N TYR A 176 -7.61 -86.93 -8.26
CA TYR A 176 -8.00 -86.25 -7.02
C TYR A 176 -6.82 -85.56 -6.33
N ILE A 177 -5.66 -86.23 -6.20
CA ILE A 177 -4.44 -85.64 -5.63
C ILE A 177 -3.99 -84.41 -6.41
N ASN A 178 -3.91 -84.52 -7.74
CA ASN A 178 -3.43 -83.44 -8.59
C ASN A 178 -4.39 -82.24 -8.57
N ASN A 179 -5.70 -82.48 -8.72
CA ASN A 179 -6.73 -81.44 -8.65
C ASN A 179 -6.72 -80.75 -7.27
N LYS A 180 -6.51 -81.52 -6.20
CA LYS A 180 -6.44 -80.96 -4.85
C LYS A 180 -5.18 -80.12 -4.64
N LEU A 181 -4.03 -80.55 -5.16
CA LEU A 181 -2.80 -79.77 -5.10
C LEU A 181 -2.90 -78.47 -5.90
N GLU A 182 -3.55 -78.52 -7.07
CA GLU A 182 -3.82 -77.35 -7.90
C GLU A 182 -4.75 -76.36 -7.20
N ASP A 183 -5.85 -76.82 -6.59
CA ASP A 183 -6.74 -75.97 -5.77
C ASP A 183 -6.00 -75.30 -4.60
N LEU A 184 -5.13 -76.04 -3.91
CA LEU A 184 -4.34 -75.49 -2.81
C LEU A 184 -3.30 -74.46 -3.28
N GLN A 185 -2.72 -74.66 -4.46
CA GLN A 185 -1.82 -73.68 -5.07
C GLN A 185 -2.59 -72.42 -5.49
N ALA A 186 -3.73 -72.56 -6.16
CA ALA A 186 -4.56 -71.43 -6.57
C ALA A 186 -5.03 -70.58 -5.39
N ARG A 187 -5.43 -71.21 -4.27
CA ARG A 187 -5.83 -70.51 -3.04
C ARG A 187 -4.67 -69.76 -2.36
N LEU A 188 -3.45 -70.30 -2.44
CA LEU A 188 -2.26 -69.63 -1.96
C LEU A 188 -1.97 -68.39 -2.83
N ASP A 189 -1.93 -68.59 -4.15
CA ASP A 189 -1.65 -67.54 -5.11
C ASP A 189 -2.64 -66.38 -4.98
N GLU A 190 -3.95 -66.65 -4.88
CA GLU A 190 -4.99 -65.64 -4.67
C GLU A 190 -4.75 -64.80 -3.40
N LYS A 191 -4.42 -65.45 -2.28
CA LYS A 191 -4.16 -64.75 -1.00
C LYS A 191 -2.87 -63.94 -1.05
N THR A 192 -1.82 -64.46 -1.69
CA THR A 192 -0.55 -63.73 -1.87
C THR A 192 -0.75 -62.51 -2.77
N GLU A 193 -1.46 -62.64 -3.89
CA GLU A 193 -1.75 -61.53 -4.81
C GLU A 193 -2.56 -60.43 -4.11
N LYS A 194 -3.54 -60.81 -3.28
CA LYS A 194 -4.30 -59.85 -2.47
C LYS A 194 -3.40 -59.11 -1.48
N SER A 195 -2.51 -59.82 -0.78
CA SER A 195 -1.56 -59.21 0.16
C SER A 195 -0.61 -58.23 -0.55
N ASP A 196 -0.04 -58.65 -1.68
CA ASP A 196 0.86 -57.81 -2.48
C ASP A 196 0.13 -56.59 -3.06
N ALA A 197 -1.14 -56.73 -3.47
CA ALA A 197 -1.95 -55.62 -3.95
C ALA A 197 -2.21 -54.57 -2.86
N LEU A 198 -2.47 -55.00 -1.62
CA LEU A 198 -2.65 -54.11 -0.49
C LEU A 198 -1.34 -53.39 -0.12
N GLU A 199 -0.20 -54.07 -0.14
CA GLU A 199 1.12 -53.43 0.07
C GLU A 199 1.42 -52.39 -1.02
N ASN A 200 1.16 -52.70 -2.29
CA ASN A 200 1.34 -51.74 -3.38
C ASN A 200 0.44 -50.52 -3.19
N LEU A 201 -0.83 -50.71 -2.84
CA LEU A 201 -1.76 -49.61 -2.54
C LEU A 201 -1.27 -48.76 -1.36
N LYS A 202 -0.65 -49.37 -0.34
CA LYS A 202 -0.04 -48.64 0.77
C LYS A 202 1.09 -47.73 0.29
N THR A 203 2.00 -48.26 -0.52
CA THR A 203 3.11 -47.47 -1.05
C THR A 203 2.64 -46.31 -1.94
N GLU A 204 1.55 -46.50 -2.70
CA GLU A 204 0.92 -45.42 -3.47
C GLU A 204 0.40 -44.31 -2.54
N LYS A 205 -0.32 -44.68 -1.48
CA LYS A 205 -0.85 -43.73 -0.48
C LYS A 205 0.26 -43.00 0.29
N GLU A 206 1.35 -43.68 0.63
CA GLU A 206 2.54 -43.05 1.25
C GLU A 206 3.17 -42.00 0.34
N ASN A 207 3.24 -42.27 -0.97
CA ASN A 207 3.75 -41.31 -1.95
C ASN A 207 2.80 -40.11 -2.12
N GLU A 208 1.48 -40.34 -2.14
CA GLU A 208 0.48 -39.27 -2.14
C GLU A 208 0.61 -38.38 -0.90
N LEU A 209 0.76 -39.00 0.28
CA LEU A 209 0.97 -38.30 1.54
C LEU A 209 2.23 -37.42 1.50
N TYR A 210 3.35 -37.98 1.02
CA TYR A 210 4.61 -37.25 0.89
C TYR A 210 4.48 -36.02 -0.02
N GLU A 211 3.82 -36.14 -1.18
CA GLU A 211 3.61 -35.00 -2.06
C GLU A 211 2.65 -33.97 -1.45
N CYS A 212 1.65 -34.38 -0.66
CA CYS A 212 0.79 -33.45 0.09
C CYS A 212 1.56 -32.70 1.18
N GLU A 213 2.38 -33.38 1.99
CA GLU A 213 3.22 -32.73 3.02
C GLU A 213 4.23 -31.76 2.39
N LYS A 214 4.80 -32.12 1.23
CA LYS A 214 5.69 -31.23 0.47
C LYS A 214 4.96 -29.99 -0.07
N LYS A 215 3.73 -30.13 -0.57
CA LYS A 215 2.90 -28.99 -0.97
C LYS A 215 2.58 -28.10 0.23
N GLN A 216 2.21 -28.68 1.38
CA GLN A 216 1.92 -27.94 2.61
C GLN A 216 3.13 -27.13 3.07
N ASN A 217 4.32 -27.73 3.09
CA ASN A 217 5.56 -27.05 3.44
C ASN A 217 5.92 -25.91 2.46
N LYS A 218 5.68 -26.12 1.16
CA LYS A 218 5.88 -25.08 0.15
C LYS A 218 4.95 -23.90 0.36
N LEU A 219 3.66 -24.16 0.61
CA LEU A 219 2.66 -23.13 0.90
C LEU A 219 2.96 -22.38 2.19
N ALA A 220 3.38 -23.08 3.24
CA ALA A 220 3.80 -22.47 4.49
C ALA A 220 5.02 -21.53 4.29
N LYS A 221 5.96 -21.93 3.43
CA LYS A 221 7.11 -21.09 3.07
C LYS A 221 6.68 -19.84 2.29
N GLU A 222 5.83 -19.99 1.27
CA GLU A 222 5.27 -18.87 0.50
C GLU A 222 4.51 -17.90 1.42
N MET A 223 3.74 -18.43 2.38
CA MET A 223 3.03 -17.63 3.39
C MET A 223 3.99 -16.86 4.29
N SER A 224 5.07 -17.50 4.75
CA SER A 224 6.10 -16.84 5.56
C SER A 224 6.82 -15.74 4.80
N GLU A 225 7.19 -15.97 3.54
CA GLU A 225 7.84 -14.97 2.68
C GLU A 225 6.89 -13.77 2.46
N LEU A 226 5.62 -14.04 2.15
CA LEU A 226 4.61 -13.01 1.96
C LEU A 226 4.35 -12.20 3.24
N ALA A 227 4.35 -12.85 4.41
CA ALA A 227 4.21 -12.19 5.70
C ALA A 227 5.37 -11.22 5.98
N THR A 228 6.62 -11.59 5.65
CA THR A 228 7.78 -10.69 5.83
C THR A 228 7.71 -9.47 4.91
N VAL A 229 7.32 -9.66 3.65
CA VAL A 229 7.15 -8.55 2.70
C VAL A 229 6.00 -7.63 3.13
N MET A 230 4.94 -8.20 3.69
CA MET A 230 3.81 -7.43 4.22
C MET A 230 4.23 -6.58 5.42
N GLU A 231 5.05 -7.10 6.34
CA GLU A 231 5.59 -6.34 7.48
C GLU A 231 6.47 -5.17 7.01
N GLU A 232 7.36 -5.39 6.04
CA GLU A 232 8.14 -4.30 5.44
C GLU A 232 7.27 -3.24 4.75
N ALA A 233 6.17 -3.66 4.09
CA ALA A 233 5.24 -2.76 3.43
C ALA A 233 4.42 -1.95 4.44
N GLU A 234 4.01 -2.55 5.56
CA GLU A 234 3.37 -1.86 6.68
C GLU A 234 4.32 -0.84 7.31
N GLU A 235 5.58 -1.21 7.55
CA GLU A 235 6.58 -0.28 8.12
C GLU A 235 6.82 0.92 7.18
N LYS A 236 6.91 0.69 5.87
CA LYS A 236 7.01 1.76 4.87
C LYS A 236 5.79 2.67 4.88
N ALA A 237 4.58 2.10 5.02
CA ALA A 237 3.35 2.88 5.13
C ALA A 237 3.31 3.73 6.40
N GLU A 238 3.66 3.16 7.55
CA GLU A 238 3.68 3.86 8.85
C GLU A 238 4.72 5.00 8.87
N ASN A 239 5.91 4.75 8.32
CA ASN A 239 6.93 5.79 8.19
C ASN A 239 6.49 6.91 7.24
N ALA A 240 5.87 6.59 6.09
CA ALA A 240 5.37 7.58 5.15
C ALA A 240 4.23 8.42 5.75
N GLU A 241 3.33 7.81 6.52
CA GLU A 241 2.27 8.52 7.24
C GLU A 241 2.85 9.47 8.30
N ARG A 242 3.83 9.02 9.08
CA ARG A 242 4.51 9.88 10.07
C ARG A 242 5.16 11.10 9.41
N PHE A 243 5.88 10.90 8.30
CA PHE A 243 6.47 12.03 7.58
C PHE A 243 5.41 12.95 6.97
N ALA A 244 4.29 12.41 6.47
CA ALA A 244 3.18 13.22 5.97
C ALA A 244 2.49 14.04 7.08
N GLU A 245 2.40 13.50 8.29
CA GLU A 245 1.84 14.18 9.47
C GLU A 245 2.77 15.31 9.95
N GLU A 246 4.09 15.07 10.03
CA GLU A 246 5.09 16.10 10.33
C GLU A 246 5.05 17.26 9.32
N LEU A 247 4.99 16.93 8.02
CA LEU A 247 4.80 17.92 6.95
C LEU A 247 3.44 18.62 7.05
N ALA A 248 2.39 17.94 7.51
CA ALA A 248 1.08 18.56 7.70
C ALA A 248 1.08 19.57 8.85
N GLU A 249 1.79 19.28 9.95
CA GLU A 249 1.99 20.22 11.04
C GLU A 249 2.80 21.44 10.59
N GLU A 250 3.88 21.23 9.84
CA GLU A 250 4.69 22.32 9.29
C GLU A 250 3.87 23.21 8.33
N VAL A 251 3.12 22.61 7.40
CA VAL A 251 2.21 23.35 6.52
C VAL A 251 1.13 24.07 7.32
N ALA A 252 0.56 23.47 8.38
CA ALA A 252 -0.46 24.11 9.21
C ALA A 252 0.10 25.30 10.00
N ILE A 253 1.33 25.21 10.51
CA ILE A 253 2.04 26.31 11.16
C ILE A 253 2.29 27.45 10.17
N LEU A 254 2.73 27.13 8.95
CA LEU A 254 2.95 28.12 7.89
C LEU A 254 1.63 28.79 7.47
N GLU A 255 0.56 28.03 7.23
CA GLU A 255 -0.77 28.56 6.90
C GLU A 255 -1.39 29.35 8.08
N ALA A 256 -1.06 29.01 9.33
CA ALA A 256 -1.47 29.77 10.51
C ALA A 256 -0.67 31.08 10.65
N LYS A 257 0.64 31.05 10.44
CA LYS A 257 1.49 32.25 10.37
C LYS A 257 1.06 33.17 9.21
N GLU A 258 0.71 32.61 8.06
CA GLU A 258 0.17 33.38 6.94
C GLU A 258 -1.17 34.00 7.28
N ARG A 259 -2.07 33.28 7.98
CA ARG A 259 -3.33 33.85 8.49
C ARG A 259 -3.11 34.89 9.59
N GLU A 260 -2.09 34.75 10.42
CA GLU A 260 -1.72 35.74 11.42
C GLU A 260 -1.11 36.97 10.76
N ILE A 261 -0.28 36.83 9.73
CA ILE A 261 0.21 37.95 8.92
C ILE A 261 -0.94 38.59 8.15
N LEU A 262 -1.82 37.83 7.49
CA LEU A 262 -3.02 38.35 6.83
C LEU A 262 -3.98 38.99 7.82
N GLY A 263 -4.12 38.46 9.03
CA GLY A 263 -4.92 39.01 10.12
C GLY A 263 -4.29 40.28 10.70
N SER A 264 -2.97 40.29 10.87
CA SER A 264 -2.18 41.47 11.26
C SER A 264 -2.16 42.51 10.16
N ARG A 265 -2.22 42.11 8.88
CA ARG A 265 -2.32 42.98 7.70
C ARG A 265 -3.75 43.43 7.44
N SER A 266 -4.74 42.67 7.91
CA SER A 266 -6.16 43.05 7.99
C SER A 266 -6.47 43.94 9.18
N TYR A 267 -5.68 43.85 10.27
CA TYR A 267 -5.80 44.70 11.47
C TYR A 267 -4.86 45.92 11.42
N ARG A 268 -3.76 45.85 10.64
CA ARG A 268 -2.94 46.99 10.19
C ARG A 268 -3.50 47.64 8.92
N GLY A 269 -4.48 46.97 8.29
CA GLY A 269 -5.31 47.47 7.20
C GLY A 269 -6.56 48.19 7.69
N GLU A 270 -6.67 48.50 8.98
CA GLU A 270 -7.69 49.38 9.53
C GLU A 270 -7.06 50.76 9.79
N TYR A 271 -7.15 51.62 8.77
CA TYR A 271 -6.82 53.05 8.77
C TYR A 271 -5.61 53.48 9.61
N SER A 272 -4.39 53.29 9.08
CA SER A 272 -3.23 54.00 9.62
C SER A 272 -3.33 55.50 9.31
N ASN A 273 -3.43 56.30 10.37
CA ASN A 273 -3.37 57.77 10.45
C ASN A 273 -4.03 58.54 9.29
N VAL A 274 -5.32 58.87 9.45
CA VAL A 274 -5.95 59.91 8.62
C VAL A 274 -5.31 61.26 8.96
N VAL A 275 -4.49 61.77 8.04
CA VAL A 275 -3.89 63.10 8.15
C VAL A 275 -4.76 64.06 7.35
N TYR A 276 -5.30 65.08 8.02
CA TYR A 276 -5.96 66.20 7.37
C TYR A 276 -4.91 67.21 6.94
N ASP A 277 -4.60 67.26 5.64
CA ASP A 277 -3.83 68.37 5.09
C ASP A 277 -4.72 69.61 4.97
N GLY A 278 -4.12 70.80 5.14
CA GLY A 278 -4.82 72.09 5.16
C GLY A 278 -5.58 72.50 3.88
N ASP A 279 -5.57 71.63 2.86
CA ASP A 279 -6.28 71.76 1.57
C ASP A 279 -7.61 70.95 1.53
N GLY A 280 -8.03 70.36 2.67
CA GLY A 280 -9.32 69.66 2.78
C GLY A 280 -9.35 68.25 2.13
N SER A 281 -8.22 67.76 1.63
CA SER A 281 -8.07 66.40 1.11
C SER A 281 -7.76 65.40 2.23
N THR A 282 -8.42 64.25 2.20
CA THR A 282 -8.22 63.18 3.19
C THR A 282 -7.24 62.14 2.64
N TYR A 283 -6.14 61.91 3.35
CA TYR A 283 -5.15 60.89 3.00
C TYR A 283 -5.14 59.77 4.04
N TYR A 284 -4.85 58.56 3.59
CA TYR A 284 -4.56 57.41 4.43
C TYR A 284 -3.30 56.72 3.92
N TYR A 285 -2.61 56.01 4.80
CA TYR A 285 -1.36 55.33 4.46
C TYR A 285 -1.55 53.81 4.47
N LYS A 286 -1.02 53.16 3.44
CA LYS A 286 -0.86 51.71 3.30
C LYS A 286 0.62 51.34 3.41
N GLU A 287 0.90 50.04 3.46
CA GLU A 287 2.28 49.54 3.43
C GLU A 287 2.97 50.00 2.14
N ALA A 288 4.23 50.43 2.26
CA ALA A 288 5.03 50.81 1.11
C ALA A 288 5.21 49.60 0.18
N TYR A 289 5.00 49.82 -1.12
CA TYR A 289 5.24 48.83 -2.15
C TYR A 289 6.73 48.86 -2.51
N PRO A 290 7.48 47.75 -2.46
CA PRO A 290 8.86 47.74 -2.92
C PRO A 290 8.89 47.96 -4.44
N TYR A 291 9.54 49.03 -4.90
CA TYR A 291 9.57 49.41 -6.32
C TYR A 291 10.99 49.60 -6.84
N THR A 292 11.14 49.42 -8.15
CA THR A 292 12.35 49.79 -8.91
C THR A 292 12.23 51.22 -9.47
N ASP A 293 13.37 51.82 -9.83
CA ASP A 293 13.39 53.13 -10.52
C ASP A 293 12.54 53.12 -11.82
N GLU A 294 12.47 51.97 -12.49
CA GLU A 294 11.64 51.77 -13.67
C GLU A 294 10.14 51.79 -13.34
N GLU A 295 9.70 51.12 -12.27
CA GLU A 295 8.30 51.17 -11.82
C GLU A 295 7.89 52.57 -11.33
N LEU A 296 8.79 53.29 -10.67
CA LEU A 296 8.59 54.70 -10.31
C LEU A 296 8.40 55.57 -11.56
N LEU A 297 9.23 55.37 -12.59
CA LEU A 297 9.12 56.07 -13.87
C LEU A 297 7.80 55.74 -14.59
N ILE A 298 7.39 54.47 -14.60
CA ILE A 298 6.12 54.02 -15.20
C ILE A 298 4.93 54.68 -14.48
N LEU A 299 4.91 54.65 -13.15
CA LEU A 299 3.83 55.25 -12.37
C LEU A 299 3.77 56.78 -12.54
N ALA A 300 4.91 57.46 -12.50
CA ALA A 300 4.98 58.90 -12.70
C ALA A 300 4.51 59.30 -14.11
N SER A 301 4.85 58.49 -15.11
CA SER A 301 4.45 58.72 -16.50
C SER A 301 2.94 58.57 -16.71
N ILE A 302 2.31 57.58 -16.05
CA ILE A 302 0.86 57.39 -16.17
C ILE A 302 0.09 58.45 -15.39
N ILE A 303 0.56 58.85 -14.21
CA ILE A 303 -0.01 59.96 -13.44
C ILE A 303 0.04 61.25 -14.28
N GLN A 304 1.14 61.52 -14.99
CA GLN A 304 1.21 62.69 -15.85
C GLN A 304 0.25 62.59 -17.05
N ALA A 305 0.13 61.42 -17.65
CA ALA A 305 -0.74 61.22 -18.80
C ALA A 305 -2.23 61.42 -18.46
N GLU A 306 -2.66 60.99 -17.27
CA GLU A 306 -4.07 60.98 -16.85
C GLU A 306 -4.46 62.16 -15.96
N ALA A 307 -3.50 62.69 -15.19
CA ALA A 307 -3.74 63.70 -14.16
C ALA A 307 -2.69 64.81 -14.14
N GLY A 308 -1.78 64.89 -15.11
CA GLY A 308 -0.66 65.83 -15.11
C GLY A 308 -1.03 67.31 -15.10
N SER A 309 -2.24 67.65 -15.56
CA SER A 309 -2.80 69.02 -15.52
C SER A 309 -3.84 69.24 -14.41
N THR A 310 -4.03 68.25 -13.53
CA THR A 310 -5.01 68.29 -12.44
C THR A 310 -4.36 68.74 -11.13
N SER A 311 -5.17 68.89 -10.08
CA SER A 311 -4.68 69.20 -8.72
C SER A 311 -3.76 68.08 -8.18
N TYR A 312 -2.82 68.41 -7.30
CA TYR A 312 -1.93 67.40 -6.67
C TYR A 312 -2.67 66.24 -5.99
N PRO A 313 -3.80 66.44 -5.26
CA PRO A 313 -4.63 65.33 -4.79
C PRO A 313 -5.19 64.44 -5.92
N GLY A 314 -5.48 65.00 -7.09
CA GLY A 314 -5.91 64.26 -8.27
C GLY A 314 -4.80 63.36 -8.83
N MET A 315 -3.55 63.82 -8.79
CA MET A 315 -2.37 63.01 -9.15
C MET A 315 -2.20 61.82 -8.19
N ILE A 316 -2.29 62.08 -6.87
CA ILE A 316 -2.26 61.02 -5.85
C ILE A 316 -3.44 60.04 -6.03
N ALA A 317 -4.61 60.52 -6.45
CA ALA A 317 -5.79 59.68 -6.64
C ALA A 317 -5.65 58.72 -7.82
N VAL A 318 -5.11 59.18 -8.95
CA VAL A 318 -4.80 58.28 -10.08
C VAL A 318 -3.75 57.25 -9.67
N GLY A 319 -2.68 57.66 -8.99
CA GLY A 319 -1.69 56.74 -8.45
C GLY A 319 -2.29 55.72 -7.47
N SER A 320 -3.20 56.16 -6.62
CA SER A 320 -3.93 55.31 -5.66
C SER A 320 -4.72 54.22 -6.37
N VAL A 321 -5.41 54.55 -7.47
CA VAL A 321 -6.15 53.56 -8.27
C VAL A 321 -5.21 52.49 -8.84
N VAL A 322 -4.06 52.89 -9.39
CA VAL A 322 -3.07 51.94 -9.93
C VAL A 322 -2.62 50.98 -8.82
N MET A 323 -2.27 51.51 -7.65
CA MET A 323 -1.80 50.68 -6.55
C MET A 323 -2.91 49.83 -5.91
N ASN A 324 -4.14 50.34 -5.82
CA ASN A 324 -5.28 49.54 -5.37
C ASN A 324 -5.47 48.32 -6.26
N ARG A 325 -5.29 48.46 -7.58
CA ARG A 325 -5.31 47.33 -8.52
C ARG A 325 -4.14 46.37 -8.31
N VAL A 326 -2.92 46.88 -8.16
CA VAL A 326 -1.74 46.03 -7.88
C VAL A 326 -1.94 45.18 -6.62
N GLU A 327 -2.61 45.72 -5.62
CA GLU A 327 -2.89 45.06 -4.34
C GLU A 327 -4.10 44.10 -4.38
N ASP A 328 -4.88 44.07 -5.46
CA ASP A 328 -6.09 43.25 -5.58
C ASP A 328 -5.90 42.09 -6.55
N SER A 329 -6.23 40.87 -6.11
CA SER A 329 -6.01 39.63 -6.86
C SER A 329 -6.75 39.54 -8.21
N ARG A 330 -7.70 40.44 -8.48
CA ARG A 330 -8.42 40.52 -9.76
C ARG A 330 -7.60 41.19 -10.87
N PHE A 331 -6.53 41.89 -10.52
CA PHE A 331 -5.68 42.61 -11.47
C PHE A 331 -4.23 42.06 -11.42
N PRO A 332 -3.38 42.41 -12.40
CA PRO A 332 -1.96 42.10 -12.34
C PRO A 332 -1.31 42.67 -11.09
N ASN A 333 -0.41 41.90 -10.48
CA ASN A 333 0.25 42.24 -9.21
C ASN A 333 1.53 43.09 -9.38
N THR A 334 1.68 43.80 -10.50
CA THR A 334 2.82 44.69 -10.77
C THR A 334 2.35 46.00 -11.40
N VAL A 335 3.05 47.11 -11.12
CA VAL A 335 2.71 48.44 -11.67
C VAL A 335 2.68 48.40 -13.19
N ALA A 336 3.70 47.80 -13.81
CA ALA A 336 3.75 47.61 -15.26
C ALA A 336 2.57 46.76 -15.77
N GLY A 337 2.24 45.66 -15.09
CA GLY A 337 1.12 44.80 -15.47
C GLY A 337 -0.22 45.54 -15.47
N VAL A 338 -0.46 46.41 -14.48
CA VAL A 338 -1.67 47.22 -14.41
C VAL A 338 -1.70 48.32 -15.47
N VAL A 339 -0.57 48.99 -15.72
CA VAL A 339 -0.49 50.11 -16.69
C VAL A 339 -0.58 49.62 -18.14
N TYR A 340 0.04 48.49 -18.47
CA TYR A 340 0.02 47.93 -19.83
C TYR A 340 -1.17 47.01 -20.11
N ALA A 341 -2.06 46.79 -19.15
CA ALA A 341 -3.25 45.99 -19.36
C ALA A 341 -4.16 46.59 -20.46
N PRO A 342 -4.73 45.76 -21.36
CA PRO A 342 -5.50 46.24 -22.50
C PRO A 342 -6.73 47.03 -22.03
N TYR A 343 -6.99 48.14 -22.72
CA TYR A 343 -8.15 49.03 -22.51
C TYR A 343 -8.25 49.71 -21.13
N GLN A 344 -7.17 49.71 -20.33
CA GLN A 344 -7.18 50.32 -18.99
C GLN A 344 -6.81 51.80 -18.99
N PHE A 345 -5.82 52.19 -19.79
CA PHE A 345 -5.32 53.56 -19.90
C PHE A 345 -5.18 53.94 -21.38
N GLU A 346 -6.01 54.88 -21.85
CA GLU A 346 -6.03 55.32 -23.24
C GLU A 346 -4.67 55.87 -23.74
N PRO A 347 -3.92 56.67 -22.94
CA PRO A 347 -2.64 57.24 -23.37
C PRO A 347 -1.53 56.21 -23.65
N VAL A 348 -1.65 54.99 -23.12
CA VAL A 348 -0.71 53.88 -23.37
C VAL A 348 -0.88 53.34 -24.79
N SER A 349 -2.12 53.30 -25.29
CA SER A 349 -2.44 52.79 -26.63
C SER A 349 -2.17 53.83 -27.73
N VAL A 350 -2.18 55.12 -27.39
CA VAL A 350 -2.03 56.25 -28.32
C VAL A 350 -0.56 56.73 -28.43
N GLY A 351 0.36 56.18 -27.62
CA GLY A 351 1.80 56.47 -27.69
C GLY A 351 2.25 57.71 -26.90
N THR A 352 1.33 58.50 -26.34
CA THR A 352 1.64 59.65 -25.48
C THR A 352 2.42 59.24 -24.23
N PHE A 353 2.09 58.06 -23.66
CA PHE A 353 2.82 57.49 -22.53
C PHE A 353 4.30 57.26 -22.84
N ALA A 354 4.63 56.69 -24.02
CA ALA A 354 6.01 56.45 -24.44
C ALA A 354 6.80 57.77 -24.64
N VAL A 355 6.14 58.82 -25.10
CA VAL A 355 6.74 60.17 -25.24
C VAL A 355 7.05 60.78 -23.88
N ILE A 356 6.18 60.59 -22.88
CA ILE A 356 6.41 61.08 -21.50
C ILE A 356 7.57 60.32 -20.86
N MET A 357 7.62 58.99 -20.98
CA MET A 357 8.72 58.17 -20.45
C MET A 357 10.07 58.60 -21.05
N ALA A 358 10.13 58.86 -22.35
CA ALA A 358 11.36 59.29 -23.03
C ALA A 358 11.81 60.72 -22.67
N ARG A 359 10.86 61.61 -22.33
CA ARG A 359 11.15 63.01 -21.96
C ARG A 359 11.43 63.18 -20.46
N GLY A 360 11.00 62.24 -19.64
CA GLY A 360 10.97 62.37 -18.19
C GLY A 360 9.69 63.06 -17.72
N PRO A 361 8.95 62.45 -16.76
CA PRO A 361 7.78 63.08 -16.18
C PRO A 361 8.06 64.40 -15.46
N ALA A 362 7.02 65.23 -15.30
CA ALA A 362 7.09 66.44 -14.50
C ALA A 362 7.42 66.12 -13.03
N THR A 363 8.17 67.01 -12.35
CA THR A 363 8.63 66.79 -10.96
C THR A 363 7.49 66.50 -9.99
N SER A 364 6.34 67.18 -10.13
CA SER A 364 5.16 66.94 -9.29
C SER A 364 4.57 65.54 -9.49
N CYS A 365 4.64 64.97 -10.70
CA CYS A 365 4.17 63.62 -10.98
C CYS A 365 5.13 62.56 -10.41
N TYR A 366 6.44 62.85 -10.42
CA TYR A 366 7.43 62.00 -9.73
C TYR A 366 7.22 61.98 -8.22
N GLN A 367 7.02 63.14 -7.61
CA GLN A 367 6.74 63.24 -6.17
C GLN A 367 5.46 62.51 -5.81
N ALA A 368 4.38 62.70 -6.59
CA ALA A 368 3.13 62.00 -6.37
C ALA A 368 3.27 60.47 -6.52
N ALA A 369 4.01 60.00 -7.54
CA ALA A 369 4.27 58.59 -7.75
C ALA A 369 5.07 57.97 -6.59
N GLN A 370 6.12 58.67 -6.13
CA GLN A 370 6.93 58.24 -5.00
C GLN A 370 6.09 58.16 -3.72
N GLU A 371 5.34 59.21 -3.38
CA GLU A 371 4.48 59.23 -2.19
C GLU A 371 3.44 58.10 -2.23
N VAL A 372 2.88 57.82 -3.40
CA VAL A 372 1.96 56.70 -3.61
C VAL A 372 2.70 55.37 -3.42
N LEU A 373 3.88 55.15 -4.00
CA LEU A 373 4.59 53.89 -3.81
C LEU A 373 5.02 53.69 -2.35
N GLU A 374 5.35 54.76 -1.64
CA GLU A 374 5.62 54.78 -0.20
C GLU A 374 4.38 54.58 0.68
N GLY A 375 3.19 54.51 0.08
CA GLY A 375 1.95 54.08 0.73
C GLY A 375 0.87 55.16 0.86
N LYS A 376 1.11 56.41 0.45
CA LYS A 376 0.09 57.48 0.52
C LYS A 376 -1.07 57.21 -0.44
N ARG A 377 -2.30 57.27 0.05
CA ARG A 377 -3.53 57.09 -0.73
C ARG A 377 -4.57 58.14 -0.35
N ASN A 378 -5.50 58.42 -1.27
CA ASN A 378 -6.66 59.28 -0.99
C ASN A 378 -7.98 58.79 -1.58
N VAL A 379 -7.97 57.70 -2.37
CA VAL A 379 -9.19 57.06 -2.89
C VAL A 379 -9.10 55.54 -2.78
N PRO A 380 -10.16 54.85 -2.31
CA PRO A 380 -10.19 53.38 -2.24
C PRO A 380 -10.65 52.71 -3.55
N ASN A 381 -11.02 53.51 -4.56
CA ASN A 381 -11.65 53.04 -5.79
C ASN A 381 -10.67 52.37 -6.76
N PHE A 382 -11.22 51.60 -7.69
CA PHE A 382 -10.45 50.87 -8.72
C PHE A 382 -10.60 51.48 -10.10
N TYR A 383 -11.57 52.36 -10.33
CA TYR A 383 -11.80 52.97 -11.64
C TYR A 383 -11.93 54.48 -11.50
N PHE A 384 -11.60 55.19 -12.58
CA PHE A 384 -11.90 56.60 -12.70
C PHE A 384 -12.31 56.94 -14.13
N LYS A 385 -13.11 58.01 -14.26
CA LYS A 385 -13.47 58.63 -15.54
C LYS A 385 -13.38 60.14 -15.39
N ALA A 386 -13.14 60.84 -16.49
CA ALA A 386 -13.24 62.30 -16.51
C ALA A 386 -14.64 62.72 -16.06
N ALA A 387 -14.75 63.80 -15.28
CA ALA A 387 -16.01 64.22 -14.66
C ALA A 387 -17.14 64.45 -15.67
N TRP A 388 -16.82 65.01 -16.85
CA TRP A 388 -17.80 65.22 -17.93
C TRP A 388 -18.39 63.91 -18.46
N TYR A 389 -17.61 62.82 -18.48
CA TYR A 389 -18.06 61.51 -18.94
C TYR A 389 -18.91 60.84 -17.86
N ALA A 390 -18.49 60.94 -16.60
CA ALA A 390 -19.23 60.38 -15.47
C ALA A 390 -20.63 61.01 -15.34
N GLU A 391 -20.74 62.34 -15.49
CA GLU A 391 -22.02 63.06 -15.47
C GLU A 391 -22.95 62.63 -16.61
N ALA A 392 -22.42 62.50 -17.84
CA ALA A 392 -23.19 62.08 -19.01
C ALA A 392 -23.72 60.64 -18.92
N HIS A 393 -23.06 59.78 -18.15
CA HIS A 393 -23.38 58.36 -18.01
C HIS A 393 -23.92 57.96 -16.64
N GLY A 394 -24.18 58.92 -15.75
CA GLY A 394 -24.73 58.67 -14.41
C GLY A 394 -23.81 57.85 -13.50
N ILE A 395 -22.49 58.01 -13.66
CA ILE A 395 -21.49 57.31 -12.84
C ILE A 395 -21.26 58.13 -11.56
N GLU A 396 -21.74 57.62 -10.43
CA GLU A 396 -21.53 58.23 -9.11
C GLU A 396 -20.16 57.85 -8.54
N GLY A 397 -19.50 58.79 -7.85
CA GLY A 397 -18.18 58.57 -7.28
C GLY A 397 -17.58 59.81 -6.62
N ILE A 398 -16.34 59.71 -6.17
CA ILE A 398 -15.60 60.80 -5.52
C ILE A 398 -14.97 61.67 -6.61
N ASN A 399 -15.26 62.98 -6.65
CA ASN A 399 -14.67 63.90 -7.62
C ASN A 399 -13.42 64.58 -7.05
N ILE A 400 -12.25 64.29 -7.64
CA ILE A 400 -10.96 64.90 -7.27
C ILE A 400 -10.23 65.31 -8.54
N GLY A 401 -9.81 66.57 -8.61
CA GLY A 401 -9.00 67.06 -9.73
C GLY A 401 -9.68 66.98 -11.11
N GLY A 402 -11.02 66.92 -11.17
CA GLY A 402 -11.77 66.81 -12.44
C GLY A 402 -11.99 65.37 -12.93
N ASN A 403 -11.62 64.37 -12.13
CA ASN A 403 -11.89 62.95 -12.35
C ASN A 403 -12.84 62.41 -11.26
N VAL A 404 -13.77 61.53 -11.66
CA VAL A 404 -14.70 60.83 -10.77
C VAL A 404 -14.22 59.39 -10.58
N PHE A 405 -13.89 59.05 -9.33
CA PHE A 405 -13.38 57.76 -8.89
C PHE A 405 -14.51 56.88 -8.37
N HIS A 406 -14.65 55.66 -8.89
CA HIS A 406 -15.74 54.71 -8.57
C HIS A 406 -15.25 53.27 -8.40
#